data_AF-A0AAV4SI73-F1
#
_entry.id   AF-A0AAV4SI73-F1
#
_cell.length_a   1.000
_cell.length_b   1.000
_cell.length_c   1.000
_cell.angle_alpha   90.00
_cell.angle_beta   90.00
_cell.angle_gamma   90.00
#
_symmetry.space_group_name_H-M   'P 1'
#
loop_
_entity.id
_entity.type
_entity.pdbx_description
1 polymer ?
#
loop_
_entity_poly.entity_id
_entity_poly.type
_entity_poly.pdbx_seq_one_letter_code
_entity_poly.pdbx_strand_id
1 'polypeptide(L)'
;MELYCCESENVTRAYEDPLLNEDSRVFENLLVTEDRYVISSNYFKCVQSDLKPYMRTVVAEWMQEVRDAGQCARQLNRDRNSCRSS
;
A
#
# COMPACT_ATOMS: atom_id res chain seq x y z
N MET A 1 -11.19 11.97 21.28
CA MET A 1 -10.22 11.29 20.39
C MET A 1 -10.74 11.51 18.98
N GLU A 2 -10.28 12.56 18.33
CA GLU A 2 -10.65 12.84 16.94
C GLU A 2 -9.73 12.01 16.06
N LEU A 3 -10.27 10.97 15.43
CA LEU A 3 -9.62 10.34 14.30
C LEU A 3 -9.56 11.39 13.21
N TYR A 4 -8.38 11.99 13.02
CA TYR A 4 -8.11 12.88 11.91
C TYR A 4 -8.27 12.02 10.64
N CYS A 5 -9.40 12.16 9.95
CA CYS A 5 -9.53 11.65 8.59
C CYS A 5 -8.46 12.37 7.76
N CYS A 6 -7.38 11.68 7.42
CA CYS A 6 -6.27 12.17 6.59
C CYS A 6 -6.69 12.34 5.11
N GLU A 7 -7.95 12.66 4.86
CA GLU A 7 -8.50 12.97 3.54
C GLU A 7 -8.21 14.45 3.22
N SER A 8 -6.96 14.89 3.38
CA SER A 8 -6.55 16.23 2.96
C SER A 8 -6.29 16.25 1.45
N GLU A 9 -6.56 17.39 0.82
CA GLU A 9 -6.55 17.57 -0.63
C GLU A 9 -5.17 17.44 -1.31
N ASN A 10 -4.09 17.35 -0.52
CA ASN A 10 -2.71 17.16 -0.97
C ASN A 10 -2.24 15.73 -0.75
N VAL A 11 -1.23 15.28 -1.52
CA VAL A 11 -0.53 14.02 -1.22
C VAL A 11 -0.04 14.11 0.21
N THR A 12 -0.65 13.34 1.10
CA THR A 12 -0.28 13.31 2.51
C THR A 12 1.11 12.68 2.59
N ARG A 13 2.12 13.51 2.84
CA ARG A 13 3.48 13.04 3.07
C ARG A 13 3.66 12.88 4.58
N ALA A 14 4.26 11.77 4.98
CA ALA A 14 4.69 11.62 6.36
C ALA A 14 5.72 12.71 6.71
N TYR A 15 5.66 13.23 7.93
CA TYR A 15 6.71 14.08 8.48
C TYR A 15 7.89 13.23 8.96
N GLU A 16 9.07 13.83 9.13
CA GLU A 16 10.21 13.13 9.71
C GLU A 16 9.97 12.89 11.20
N ASP A 17 9.91 11.62 11.59
CA ASP A 17 9.77 11.21 12.98
C ASP A 17 11.14 10.74 13.51
N PRO A 18 11.79 11.48 14.44
CA PRO A 18 13.06 11.08 15.02
C PRO A 18 13.02 9.71 15.71
N LEU A 19 11.85 9.29 16.25
CA LEU A 19 11.71 7.97 16.85
C LEU A 19 11.74 6.85 15.81
N LEU A 20 11.26 7.11 14.58
CA LEU A 20 11.36 6.13 13.49
C LEU A 20 12.75 6.13 12.84
N ASN A 21 13.43 7.28 12.82
CA ASN A 21 14.66 7.48 12.07
C ASN A 21 15.94 7.26 12.88
N GLU A 22 15.96 7.60 14.17
CA GLU A 22 17.17 7.61 15.01
C GLU A 22 17.23 6.43 16.01
N ASP A 23 16.09 5.83 16.33
CA ASP A 23 16.02 4.71 17.27
C ASP A 23 16.44 3.39 16.60
N SER A 24 17.59 2.84 16.98
CA SER A 24 18.11 1.59 16.42
C SER A 24 17.15 0.41 16.60
N ARG A 25 16.31 0.43 17.64
CA ARG A 25 15.34 -0.62 17.93
C ARG A 25 14.30 -0.76 16.82
N VAL A 26 13.96 0.32 16.12
CA VAL A 26 13.01 0.26 15.00
C VAL A 26 13.59 -0.59 13.89
N PHE A 27 14.83 -0.32 13.50
CA PHE A 27 15.52 -1.09 12.47
C PHE A 27 15.76 -2.55 12.90
N GLU A 28 16.20 -2.77 14.14
CA GLU A 28 16.38 -4.11 14.70
C GLU A 28 15.08 -4.92 14.70
N ASN A 29 13.97 -4.30 15.09
CA ASN A 29 12.66 -4.94 15.06
C ASN A 29 12.19 -5.25 13.63
N LEU A 30 12.49 -4.40 12.66
CA LEU A 30 12.20 -4.67 11.24
C LEU A 30 12.95 -5.92 10.76
N LEU A 31 14.24 -6.06 11.08
CA LEU A 31 15.02 -7.25 10.74
C LEU A 31 14.47 -8.51 11.41
N VAL A 32 14.14 -8.45 12.70
CA VAL A 32 13.52 -9.58 13.42
C VAL A 32 12.16 -9.96 12.84
N THR A 33 11.46 -8.99 12.25
CA THR A 33 10.13 -9.21 11.68
C THR A 33 10.20 -9.76 10.26
N GLU A 34 11.21 -9.37 9.48
CA GLU A 34 11.41 -9.79 8.09
C GLU A 34 11.32 -11.32 7.93
N ASP A 35 12.05 -12.06 8.76
CA ASP A 35 12.09 -13.53 8.75
C ASP A 35 10.69 -14.19 8.83
N ARG A 36 9.71 -13.53 9.47
CA ARG A 36 8.34 -14.06 9.62
C ARG A 36 7.48 -13.88 8.38
N TYR A 37 7.82 -12.92 7.53
CA TYR A 37 7.02 -12.53 6.36
C TYR A 37 7.69 -12.87 5.03
N VAL A 38 8.91 -13.42 5.05
CA VAL A 38 9.53 -14.00 3.85
C VAL A 38 8.67 -15.16 3.33
N ILE A 39 8.25 -15.06 2.07
CA ILE A 39 7.49 -16.11 1.40
C ILE A 39 8.44 -17.28 1.11
N SER A 40 8.13 -18.46 1.63
CA SER A 40 8.88 -19.67 1.33
C SER A 40 8.84 -20.01 -0.16
N SER A 41 9.98 -20.45 -0.72
CA SER A 41 10.08 -20.92 -2.11
C SER A 41 9.19 -22.15 -2.40
N ASN A 42 8.75 -22.87 -1.36
CA ASN A 42 7.86 -24.01 -1.46
C ASN A 42 6.37 -23.66 -1.32
N TYR A 43 6.02 -22.37 -1.20
CA TYR A 43 4.64 -21.93 -0.99
C TYR A 43 3.65 -22.48 -2.03
N PHE A 44 4.00 -22.41 -3.32
CA PHE A 44 3.18 -22.96 -4.43
C PHE A 44 3.25 -24.48 -4.55
N LYS A 45 4.07 -25.16 -3.74
CA LYS A 45 4.14 -26.62 -3.71
C LYS A 45 3.35 -27.19 -2.54
N CYS A 46 3.33 -26.50 -1.40
CA CYS A 46 2.84 -27.06 -0.12
C CYS A 46 1.64 -26.32 0.45
N VAL A 47 1.40 -25.06 0.10
CA VAL A 47 0.32 -24.25 0.66
C VAL A 47 -0.76 -23.96 -0.38
N GLN A 48 -0.35 -23.47 -1.56
CA GLN A 48 -1.26 -23.17 -2.66
C GLN A 48 -0.89 -23.96 -3.92
N SER A 49 -1.06 -25.28 -3.86
CA SER A 49 -0.68 -26.22 -4.94
C SER A 49 -1.42 -26.00 -6.25
N ASP A 50 -2.63 -25.46 -6.18
CA ASP A 50 -3.50 -25.27 -7.35
C ASP A 50 -3.15 -23.99 -8.11
N LEU A 51 -2.33 -23.12 -7.51
CA LEU A 51 -1.89 -21.86 -8.12
C LEU A 51 -0.48 -22.01 -8.70
N LYS A 52 -0.34 -21.59 -9.95
CA LYS A 52 0.97 -21.40 -10.58
C LYS A 52 1.45 -19.96 -10.35
N PRO A 53 2.76 -19.70 -10.24
CA PRO A 53 3.28 -18.35 -9.98
C PRO A 53 2.72 -17.26 -10.92
N TYR A 54 2.56 -17.56 -12.22
CA TYR A 54 2.01 -16.59 -13.18
C TYR A 54 0.56 -16.18 -12.87
N MET A 55 -0.23 -17.07 -12.25
CA MET A 55 -1.63 -16.77 -11.90
C MET A 55 -1.68 -15.68 -10.83
N ARG A 56 -0.70 -15.66 -9.92
CA ARG A 56 -0.55 -14.58 -8.93
C ARG A 56 -0.16 -13.26 -9.59
N THR A 57 0.69 -13.29 -10.63
CA THR A 57 1.06 -12.09 -11.40
C THR A 57 -0.15 -11.40 -11.99
N VAL A 58 -1.06 -12.16 -12.64
CA VAL A 58 -2.29 -11.61 -13.23
C VAL A 58 -3.15 -10.87 -12.18
N VAL A 59 -3.31 -11.45 -11.00
CA VAL A 59 -4.09 -10.82 -9.92
C VAL A 59 -3.40 -9.57 -9.39
N ALA A 60 -2.07 -9.59 -9.24
CA ALA A 60 -1.31 -8.44 -8.77
C ALA A 60 -1.36 -7.26 -9.76
N GLU A 61 -1.23 -7.54 -11.05
CA GLU A 61 -1.37 -6.55 -12.13
C GLU A 61 -2.78 -5.94 -12.12
N TRP A 62 -3.81 -6.78 -12.05
CA TRP A 62 -5.19 -6.30 -11.98
C TRP A 62 -5.44 -5.44 -10.72
N MET A 63 -4.91 -5.83 -9.56
CA MET A 63 -5.03 -5.03 -8.32
C MET A 63 -4.37 -3.65 -8.48
N GLN A 64 -3.23 -3.58 -9.18
CA GLN A 64 -2.57 -2.32 -9.50
C GLN A 64 -3.43 -1.45 -10.44
N GLU A 65 -3.98 -2.04 -11.51
CA GLU A 65 -4.87 -1.34 -12.44
C GLU A 65 -6.11 -0.77 -11.74
N VAL A 66 -6.74 -1.56 -10.87
CA VAL A 66 -7.91 -1.12 -10.09
C VAL A 66 -7.55 0.05 -9.17
N ARG A 67 -6.39 0.02 -8.53
CA ARG A 67 -5.88 1.13 -7.70
C ARG A 67 -5.70 2.39 -8.54
N ASP A 68 -5.07 2.28 -9.70
CA ASP A 68 -4.79 3.40 -10.60
C ASP A 68 -6.08 4.00 -11.18
N ALA A 69 -7.03 3.15 -11.61
CA ALA A 69 -8.34 3.58 -12.10
C ALA A 69 -9.14 4.31 -11.01
N GLY A 70 -9.09 3.83 -9.77
CA GLY A 70 -9.72 4.49 -8.63
C GLY A 70 -9.14 5.88 -8.34
N GLN A 71 -7.83 6.06 -8.49
CA GLN A 71 -7.19 7.37 -8.37
C GLN A 71 -7.60 8.32 -9.49
N CYS A 72 -7.65 7.84 -10.74
CA CYS A 72 -8.13 8.61 -11.89
C CYS A 72 -9.58 9.09 -11.70
N ALA A 73 -10.48 8.21 -11.26
CA ALA A 73 -11.87 8.57 -10.98
C ALA A 73 -11.99 9.63 -9.86
N ARG A 74 -11.18 9.53 -8.80
CA ARG A 74 -11.12 10.53 -7.73
C ARG A 74 -10.66 11.90 -8.26
N GLN A 75 -9.65 11.93 -9.12
CA GLN A 75 -9.16 13.17 -9.74
C GLN A 75 -10.22 13.82 -10.64
N LEU A 76 -10.88 13.05 -11.51
CA LEU A 76 -11.94 13.57 -12.37
C LEU A 76 -13.15 14.12 -11.58
N ASN A 77 -13.54 13.43 -10.51
CA ASN A 77 -14.59 13.92 -9.61
C ASN A 77 -14.18 15.21 -8.89
N ARG A 78 -12.89 15.36 -8.55
CA ARG A 78 -12.33 16.60 -8.00
C ARG A 78 -12.41 17.75 -9.01
N ASP A 79 -11.97 17.54 -10.25
CA ASP A 79 -11.98 18.58 -11.28
C ASP A 79 -13.42 19.06 -11.59
N ARG A 80 -14.39 18.14 -11.64
CA ARG A 80 -15.81 18.48 -11.81
C ARG A 80 -16.37 19.30 -10.65
N ASN A 81 -16.02 18.97 -9.41
CA ASN A 81 -16.49 19.70 -8.24
C ASN A 81 -15.87 21.09 -8.18
N SER A 82 -14.57 21.23 -8.51
CA SER A 82 -13.89 22.53 -8.58
C SER A 82 -14.50 23.46 -9.62
N CYS A 83 -14.93 22.94 -10.79
CA CYS A 83 -15.62 23.74 -11.80
C CYS A 83 -17.07 24.10 -11.45
N ARG A 84 -17.67 23.46 -10.44
CA ARG A 84 -19.04 23.77 -9.98
C ARG A 84 -19.08 24.81 -8.85
N SER A 85 -17.97 24.98 -8.13
CA SER A 85 -17.82 25.92 -7.02
C SER A 85 -17.22 27.29 -7.42
N SER A 86 -16.92 27.48 -8.71
CA SER A 86 -16.50 28.75 -9.33
C SER A 86 -17.59 29.28 -10.26
#